data_AF-A0A954B9S8-F1
#
_entry.id   AF-A0A954B9S8-F1
#
_cell.length_a   1.000
_cell.length_b   1.000
_cell.length_c   1.000
_cell.angle_alpha   90.00
_cell.angle_beta   90.00
_cell.angle_gamma   90.00
#
_symmetry.space_group_name_H-M   'P 1'
#
loop_
_entity.id
_entity.type
_entity.pdbx_description
1 polymer ?
#
loop_
_entity_poly.entity_id
_entity_poly.type
_entity_poly.pdbx_seq_one_letter_code
_entity_poly.pdbx_strand_id
1 'polypeptide(L)'
;MSIVSRFVAAALIAGIFVSGVAFAQDHPAAPMIGAPKPQVADTSYADSINAIKANYRFLYEQEGRPRIAIFWNRKFDDQLSQWYTPSRTVDTRDDYWRGSGFTATQKRLDVEGRFDTRPQPGELVSFEFGSGLARTLLNSGTEIVDRDAIMRLTHRQAGEAAEGVVVSDYQEVEMDALIDYADYLAEVLYAPADPVNGPITVMISIKEIRTGQLISMFRSRVSVLPAPATQTEWIATNTGYVRQEVPVEDVTAPAAMDGIAVGTPEYLGWSVALQTMEALSGYWSS
;
A
#
# COMPACT_ATOMS: atom_id res chain seq x y z
N MET A 1 56.83 -60.02 -67.35
CA MET A 1 56.48 -61.16 -68.25
C MET A 1 55.58 -62.07 -67.44
N SER A 2 54.34 -62.40 -67.76
CA SER A 2 53.54 -62.32 -68.98
C SER A 2 52.06 -62.13 -68.61
N ILE A 3 51.36 -61.33 -69.41
CA ILE A 3 49.93 -61.03 -69.33
C ILE A 3 49.13 -62.16 -69.99
N VAL A 4 48.07 -62.66 -69.34
CA VAL A 4 47.00 -63.42 -70.03
C VAL A 4 45.61 -63.14 -69.41
N SER A 5 44.79 -62.44 -70.20
CA SER A 5 43.36 -62.71 -70.51
C SER A 5 42.21 -62.54 -69.48
N ARG A 6 41.43 -61.47 -69.75
CA ARG A 6 39.96 -61.40 -70.00
C ARG A 6 39.00 -61.96 -68.93
N PHE A 7 38.14 -61.08 -68.39
CA PHE A 7 36.69 -61.18 -68.56
C PHE A 7 36.03 -59.80 -68.42
N VAL A 8 35.15 -59.49 -69.37
CA VAL A 8 34.30 -58.30 -69.46
C VAL A 8 33.05 -58.55 -68.62
N ALA A 9 32.69 -57.62 -67.74
CA ALA A 9 31.33 -57.47 -67.24
C ALA A 9 31.05 -55.98 -67.01
N ALA A 10 30.28 -55.40 -67.93
CA ALA A 10 29.69 -54.09 -67.79
C ALA A 10 28.53 -54.16 -66.78
N ALA A 11 28.51 -53.27 -65.79
CA ALA A 11 27.32 -52.99 -65.00
C ALA A 11 27.25 -51.48 -64.75
N LEU A 12 26.27 -50.88 -65.42
CA LEU A 12 25.93 -49.47 -65.46
C LEU A 12 24.94 -49.23 -64.31
N ILE A 13 25.30 -48.40 -63.32
CA ILE A 13 24.36 -47.92 -62.30
C ILE A 13 24.46 -46.41 -62.21
N ALA A 14 23.46 -45.76 -62.82
CA ALA A 14 23.11 -44.37 -62.60
C ALA A 14 22.40 -44.27 -61.24
N GLY A 15 22.87 -43.37 -60.38
CA GLY A 15 22.34 -43.13 -59.03
C GLY A 15 22.10 -41.64 -58.77
N ILE A 16 20.93 -41.21 -59.23
CA ILE A 16 20.14 -40.00 -59.00
C ILE A 16 20.47 -39.22 -57.71
N PHE A 17 20.75 -37.91 -57.87
CA PHE A 17 20.66 -36.88 -56.83
C PHE A 17 19.18 -36.66 -56.44
N VAL A 18 18.82 -36.85 -55.16
CA VAL A 18 17.55 -36.36 -54.61
C VAL A 18 17.83 -35.33 -53.53
N SER A 19 17.51 -34.08 -53.85
CA SER A 19 17.42 -32.97 -52.91
C SER A 19 16.23 -33.18 -51.99
N GLY A 20 16.45 -33.38 -50.70
CA GLY A 20 15.38 -33.44 -49.71
C GLY A 20 14.82 -32.04 -49.43
N VAL A 21 13.64 -31.76 -49.96
CA VAL A 21 12.83 -30.60 -49.55
C VAL A 21 12.12 -30.99 -48.25
N ALA A 22 12.44 -30.31 -47.16
CA ALA A 22 11.73 -30.46 -45.89
C ALA A 22 10.33 -29.86 -46.03
N PHE A 23 9.33 -30.72 -46.21
CA PHE A 23 7.94 -30.34 -46.02
C PHE A 23 7.69 -30.24 -44.50
N ALA A 24 7.39 -29.03 -44.04
CA ALA A 24 6.76 -28.82 -42.75
C ALA A 24 5.47 -29.65 -42.72
N GLN A 25 5.42 -30.66 -41.86
CA GLN A 25 4.19 -31.40 -41.64
C GLN A 25 3.21 -30.47 -40.93
N ASP A 26 2.14 -30.10 -41.62
CA ASP A 26 0.94 -29.54 -41.01
C ASP A 26 0.38 -30.62 -40.07
N HIS A 27 0.71 -30.50 -38.78
CA HIS A 27 0.10 -31.34 -37.76
C HIS A 27 -1.30 -30.80 -37.48
N PRO A 28 -2.36 -31.63 -37.62
CA PRO A 28 -3.70 -31.21 -37.21
C PRO A 28 -3.66 -30.82 -35.73
N ALA A 29 -4.33 -29.72 -35.39
CA ALA A 29 -4.49 -29.29 -34.01
C ALA A 29 -4.94 -30.48 -33.15
N ALA A 30 -4.10 -30.86 -32.18
CA ALA A 30 -4.39 -32.00 -31.32
C ALA A 30 -5.73 -31.75 -30.57
N PRO A 31 -6.58 -32.78 -30.42
CA PRO A 31 -7.84 -32.63 -29.70
C PRO A 31 -7.55 -32.21 -28.25
N MET A 32 -8.18 -31.12 -27.80
CA MET A 32 -8.05 -30.65 -26.42
C MET A 32 -8.54 -31.73 -25.45
N ILE A 33 -7.61 -32.36 -24.71
CA ILE A 33 -7.95 -33.27 -23.60
C ILE A 33 -8.37 -32.40 -22.41
N GLY A 34 -9.66 -32.05 -22.39
CA GLY A 34 -10.35 -31.45 -21.26
C GLY A 34 -10.12 -29.94 -21.10
N ALA A 35 -11.18 -29.24 -20.72
CA ALA A 35 -11.06 -27.88 -20.20
C ALA A 35 -10.13 -27.88 -18.97
N PRO A 36 -9.31 -26.84 -18.77
CA PRO A 36 -8.56 -26.68 -17.53
C PRO A 36 -9.55 -26.80 -16.36
N LYS A 37 -9.27 -27.71 -15.42
CA LYS A 37 -10.04 -27.77 -14.17
C LYS A 37 -9.96 -26.36 -13.55
N PRO A 38 -11.09 -25.76 -13.14
CA PRO A 38 -11.05 -24.54 -12.36
C PRO A 38 -10.12 -24.81 -11.17
N GLN A 39 -9.03 -24.06 -11.07
CA GLN A 39 -8.23 -24.07 -9.86
C GLN A 39 -9.16 -23.54 -8.78
N VAL A 40 -9.63 -24.44 -7.92
CA VAL A 40 -10.42 -24.07 -6.76
C VAL A 40 -9.45 -23.30 -5.88
N ALA A 41 -9.51 -21.97 -5.93
CA ALA A 41 -8.93 -21.15 -4.87
C ALA A 41 -9.38 -21.76 -3.54
N ASP A 42 -8.46 -21.97 -2.60
CA ASP A 42 -8.77 -22.57 -1.31
C ASP A 42 -9.94 -21.78 -0.68
N THR A 43 -11.15 -22.35 -0.71
CA THR A 43 -12.37 -21.75 -0.15
C THR A 43 -12.15 -21.34 1.31
N SER A 44 -11.29 -22.08 2.01
CA SER A 44 -10.83 -21.79 3.38
C SER A 44 -10.18 -20.41 3.55
N TYR A 45 -9.53 -19.84 2.53
CA TYR A 45 -8.83 -18.55 2.65
C TYR A 45 -9.78 -17.37 2.55
N ALA A 46 -10.61 -17.32 1.51
CA ALA A 46 -11.62 -16.28 1.37
C ALA A 46 -12.59 -16.26 2.55
N ASP A 47 -12.96 -17.45 3.04
CA ASP A 47 -13.78 -17.62 4.23
C ASP A 47 -13.09 -17.05 5.49
N SER A 48 -11.78 -17.25 5.66
CA SER A 48 -11.04 -16.71 6.81
C SER A 48 -11.01 -15.18 6.84
N ILE A 49 -10.85 -14.53 5.68
CA ILE A 49 -10.86 -13.06 5.59
C ILE A 49 -12.25 -12.52 5.87
N ASN A 50 -13.26 -13.15 5.28
CA ASN A 50 -14.64 -12.77 5.53
C ASN A 50 -14.98 -12.94 7.02
N ALA A 51 -14.46 -13.97 7.68
CA ALA A 51 -14.58 -14.16 9.12
C ALA A 51 -13.89 -13.05 9.92
N ILE A 52 -12.67 -12.63 9.55
CA ILE A 52 -11.98 -11.49 10.20
C ILE A 52 -12.81 -10.21 10.06
N LYS A 53 -13.22 -9.86 8.83
CA LYS A 53 -14.03 -8.66 8.55
C LYS A 53 -15.36 -8.69 9.30
N ALA A 54 -16.04 -9.84 9.33
CA ALA A 54 -17.32 -10.01 10.02
C ALA A 54 -17.20 -9.93 11.55
N ASN A 55 -16.20 -10.61 12.13
CA ASN A 55 -15.93 -10.58 13.56
C ASN A 55 -15.56 -9.16 14.02
N TYR A 56 -14.67 -8.50 13.28
CA TYR A 56 -14.30 -7.12 13.54
C TYR A 56 -15.52 -6.20 13.51
N ARG A 57 -16.34 -6.28 12.47
CA ARG A 57 -17.54 -5.44 12.37
C ARG A 57 -18.50 -5.66 13.54
N PHE A 58 -18.72 -6.92 13.94
CA PHE A 58 -19.58 -7.24 15.07
C PHE A 58 -19.08 -6.60 16.37
N LEU A 59 -17.79 -6.75 16.68
CA LEU A 59 -17.19 -6.18 17.89
C LEU A 59 -17.10 -4.65 17.81
N TYR A 60 -16.81 -4.09 16.64
CA TYR A 60 -16.78 -2.64 16.41
C TYR A 60 -18.14 -1.99 16.67
N GLU A 61 -19.22 -2.64 16.23
CA GLU A 61 -20.58 -2.19 16.52
C GLU A 61 -20.93 -2.33 18.02
N GLN A 62 -20.45 -3.38 18.68
CA GLN A 62 -20.65 -3.60 20.12
C GLN A 62 -19.91 -2.55 20.98
N GLU A 63 -18.71 -2.15 20.57
CA GLU A 63 -17.88 -1.13 21.23
C GLU A 63 -18.37 0.30 20.96
N GLY A 64 -19.48 0.47 20.25
CA GLY A 64 -20.08 1.77 19.98
C GLY A 64 -19.44 2.56 18.84
N ARG A 65 -18.75 1.86 17.92
CA ARG A 65 -18.13 2.43 16.71
C ARG A 65 -17.08 3.51 17.01
N PRO A 66 -16.01 3.16 17.74
CA PRO A 66 -14.97 4.12 18.10
C PRO A 66 -14.27 4.71 16.86
N ARG A 67 -13.98 6.01 16.89
CA ARG A 67 -13.32 6.72 15.78
C ARG A 67 -11.80 6.52 15.84
N ILE A 68 -11.18 6.21 14.71
CA ILE A 68 -9.74 5.91 14.64
C ILE A 68 -9.03 6.98 13.82
N ALA A 69 -8.15 7.76 14.44
CA ALA A 69 -7.23 8.65 13.75
C ALA A 69 -6.05 7.86 13.17
N ILE A 70 -5.71 8.08 11.90
CA ILE A 70 -4.57 7.42 11.24
C ILE A 70 -3.46 8.43 10.97
N PHE A 71 -2.28 8.15 11.51
CA PHE A 71 -1.08 8.94 11.27
C PHE A 71 -0.18 8.19 10.29
N TRP A 72 -0.13 8.69 9.06
CA TRP A 72 0.74 8.13 8.03
C TRP A 72 2.16 8.66 8.13
N ASN A 73 3.12 7.73 8.21
CA ASN A 73 4.56 7.92 8.36
C ASN A 73 4.96 9.03 9.35
N ARG A 74 4.19 9.15 10.43
CA ARG A 74 4.37 10.15 11.48
C ARG A 74 4.10 9.50 12.82
N LYS A 75 4.96 9.80 13.80
CA LYS A 75 4.72 9.47 15.20
C LYS A 75 3.98 10.62 15.87
N PHE A 76 3.15 10.28 16.85
CA PHE A 76 2.70 11.26 17.82
C PHE A 76 3.90 11.63 18.69
N ASP A 77 4.25 12.91 18.65
CA ASP A 77 5.47 13.44 19.28
C ASP A 77 5.32 13.44 20.82
N ASP A 78 6.43 13.24 21.54
CA ASP A 78 6.44 13.23 23.01
C ASP A 78 6.72 14.62 23.62
N GLN A 79 7.00 15.61 22.77
CA GLN A 79 7.25 16.99 23.18
C GLN A 79 5.94 17.78 23.25
N LEU A 80 5.67 18.38 24.42
CA LEU A 80 4.46 19.18 24.67
C LEU A 80 4.62 20.66 24.30
N SER A 81 5.84 21.12 23.97
CA SER A 81 6.00 22.50 23.53
C SER A 81 7.19 22.74 22.60
N GLN A 82 6.93 23.41 21.47
CA GLN A 82 7.94 23.94 20.56
C GLN A 82 7.65 25.42 20.29
N TRP A 83 8.19 26.29 21.16
CA TRP A 83 8.18 27.73 20.90
C TRP A 83 9.26 28.10 19.87
N TYR A 84 8.85 28.61 18.71
CA TYR A 84 9.74 29.33 17.80
C TYR A 84 9.02 30.58 17.27
N THR A 85 9.71 31.73 17.27
CA THR A 85 9.15 33.00 16.78
C THR A 85 10.23 33.76 16.02
N PRO A 86 10.20 33.76 14.68
CA PRO A 86 10.71 34.87 13.90
C PRO A 86 9.55 35.83 13.68
N SER A 87 9.26 36.69 14.66
CA SER A 87 8.33 37.80 14.43
C SER A 87 9.00 38.78 13.46
N ARG A 88 8.54 38.82 12.21
CA ARG A 88 8.90 39.91 11.29
C ARG A 88 7.88 41.03 11.41
N THR A 89 8.17 42.01 12.27
CA THR A 89 7.44 43.28 12.27
C THR A 89 7.83 44.06 11.01
N VAL A 90 6.90 44.24 10.08
CA VAL A 90 7.09 45.15 8.94
C VAL A 90 6.53 46.50 9.35
N ASP A 91 7.42 47.42 9.71
CA ASP A 91 7.08 48.80 10.01
C ASP A 91 7.26 49.63 8.72
N THR A 92 6.23 49.66 7.87
CA THR A 92 6.18 50.60 6.74
C THR A 92 5.83 51.99 7.25
N ARG A 93 6.84 52.71 7.74
CA ARG A 93 6.78 54.17 7.89
C ARG A 93 6.98 54.80 6.51
N ASP A 94 5.89 55.08 5.81
CA ASP A 94 5.91 56.09 4.75
C ASP A 94 5.78 57.46 5.42
N ASP A 95 6.92 58.15 5.54
CA ASP A 95 6.99 59.57 5.88
C ASP A 95 6.44 60.39 4.69
N TYR A 96 5.12 60.53 4.60
CA TYR A 96 4.51 61.60 3.78
C TYR A 96 3.18 62.06 4.41
N TRP A 97 3.28 63.13 5.21
CA TRP A 97 2.27 64.17 5.40
C TRP A 97 0.78 63.73 5.49
N ARG A 98 0.28 63.66 6.74
CA ARG A 98 -1.13 63.49 7.20
C ARG A 98 -1.56 62.04 7.51
N GLY A 99 -1.40 61.67 8.77
CA GLY A 99 -2.40 60.97 9.59
C GLY A 99 -2.71 59.50 9.26
N SER A 100 -2.35 58.63 10.20
CA SER A 100 -2.68 57.18 10.28
C SER A 100 -1.77 56.24 9.48
N GLY A 101 -0.57 55.99 10.03
CA GLY A 101 0.18 54.78 9.70
C GLY A 101 -0.49 53.56 10.35
N PHE A 102 -0.69 52.50 9.57
CA PHE A 102 -1.20 51.22 10.07
C PHE A 102 -0.02 50.28 10.32
N THR A 103 0.13 49.81 11.56
CA THR A 103 1.11 48.76 11.88
C THR A 103 0.47 47.40 11.56
N ALA A 104 0.89 46.80 10.45
CA ALA A 104 0.52 45.44 10.10
C ALA A 104 1.52 44.47 10.75
N THR A 105 1.19 43.92 11.93
CA THR A 105 1.99 42.85 12.53
C THR A 105 1.62 41.52 11.89
N GLN A 106 2.40 41.06 10.91
CA GLN A 106 2.28 39.71 10.39
C GLN A 106 3.13 38.76 11.26
N LYS A 107 2.51 38.10 12.24
CA LYS A 107 3.16 37.05 13.02
C LYS A 107 3.19 35.77 12.17
N ARG A 108 4.29 35.53 11.47
CA ARG A 108 4.55 34.24 10.81
C ARG A 108 5.17 33.31 11.86
N LEU A 109 4.45 32.28 12.26
CA LEU A 109 5.04 31.15 12.96
C LEU A 109 5.76 30.30 11.90
N ASP A 110 7.08 30.44 11.82
CA ASP A 110 7.88 29.37 11.22
C ASP A 110 7.99 28.29 12.30
N VAL A 111 7.16 27.27 12.25
CA VAL A 111 7.49 26.05 13.00
C VAL A 111 8.68 25.47 12.27
N GLU A 112 9.87 25.49 12.89
CA GLU A 112 10.96 24.63 12.43
C GLU A 112 10.52 23.21 12.74
N GLY A 113 9.63 22.70 11.90
CA GLY A 113 9.19 21.33 11.91
C GLY A 113 10.46 20.55 11.74
N ARG A 114 10.92 19.95 12.83
CA ARG A 114 11.80 18.80 12.73
C ARG A 114 10.93 17.75 12.06
N PHE A 115 10.93 17.79 10.72
CA PHE A 115 10.55 16.65 9.94
C PHE A 115 11.51 15.60 10.44
N ASP A 116 11.02 14.74 11.32
CA ASP A 116 11.66 13.50 11.70
C ASP A 116 12.13 12.94 10.35
N THR A 117 13.45 12.93 10.09
CA THR A 117 14.05 12.56 8.80
C THR A 117 13.90 11.06 8.63
N ARG A 118 12.65 10.62 8.66
CA ARG A 118 12.20 9.27 8.44
C ARG A 118 12.32 9.02 6.94
N PRO A 119 12.75 7.83 6.55
CA PRO A 119 12.55 7.37 5.19
C PRO A 119 11.09 7.62 4.80
N GLN A 120 10.88 8.23 3.64
CA GLN A 120 9.56 8.41 3.05
C GLN A 120 9.49 7.48 1.84
N PRO A 121 8.42 6.68 1.69
CA PRO A 121 8.18 6.02 0.42
C PRO A 121 7.91 7.06 -0.66
N GLY A 122 8.06 6.69 -1.93
CA GLY A 122 7.62 7.54 -3.03
C GLY A 122 6.13 7.89 -2.90
N GLU A 123 5.71 9.01 -3.49
CA GLU A 123 4.33 9.51 -3.39
C GLU A 123 3.31 8.47 -3.87
N LEU A 124 3.54 7.85 -5.03
CA LEU A 124 2.67 6.81 -5.56
C LEU A 124 2.55 5.61 -4.60
N VAL A 125 3.67 5.14 -4.08
CA VAL A 125 3.72 4.02 -3.12
C VAL A 125 2.96 4.36 -1.83
N SER A 126 3.13 5.59 -1.34
CA SER A 126 2.43 6.10 -0.16
C SER A 126 0.93 6.16 -0.40
N PHE A 127 0.52 6.67 -1.56
CA PHE A 127 -0.87 6.79 -1.96
C PHE A 127 -1.54 5.43 -2.11
N GLU A 128 -0.94 4.51 -2.86
CA GLU A 128 -1.46 3.16 -3.07
C GLU A 128 -1.58 2.39 -1.75
N PHE A 129 -0.54 2.43 -0.91
CA PHE A 129 -0.64 1.85 0.43
C PHE A 129 -1.79 2.45 1.24
N GLY A 130 -1.89 3.79 1.25
CA GLY A 130 -2.95 4.50 1.95
C GLY A 130 -4.34 4.16 1.43
N SER A 131 -4.52 4.02 0.12
CA SER A 131 -5.80 3.64 -0.50
C SER A 131 -6.22 2.24 -0.07
N GLY A 132 -5.31 1.27 -0.12
CA GLY A 132 -5.60 -0.11 0.30
C GLY A 132 -5.98 -0.19 1.77
N LEU A 133 -5.25 0.51 2.65
CA LEU A 133 -5.53 0.56 4.08
C LEU A 133 -6.89 1.22 4.37
N ALA A 134 -7.08 2.45 3.90
CA ALA A 134 -8.26 3.25 4.18
C ALA A 134 -9.51 2.62 3.58
N ARG A 135 -9.46 2.18 2.31
CA ARG A 135 -10.60 1.55 1.63
C ARG A 135 -11.06 0.29 2.34
N THR A 136 -10.13 -0.54 2.82
CA THR A 136 -10.47 -1.79 3.51
C THR A 136 -11.16 -1.52 4.85
N LEU A 137 -10.65 -0.57 5.64
CA LEU A 137 -11.25 -0.15 6.91
C LEU A 137 -12.63 0.55 6.70
N LEU A 138 -12.73 1.44 5.72
CA LEU A 138 -14.00 2.10 5.38
C LEU A 138 -15.06 1.09 4.90
N ASN A 139 -14.66 0.10 4.09
CA ASN A 139 -15.55 -0.95 3.62
C ASN A 139 -16.04 -1.87 4.75
N SER A 140 -15.29 -2.00 5.86
CA SER A 140 -15.77 -2.68 7.07
C SER A 140 -16.68 -1.82 7.96
N GLY A 141 -16.91 -0.55 7.59
CA GLY A 141 -17.72 0.39 8.36
C GLY A 141 -16.96 1.15 9.46
N THR A 142 -15.63 1.09 9.45
CA THR A 142 -14.80 1.82 10.42
C THR A 142 -14.87 3.32 10.15
N GLU A 143 -15.00 4.11 11.23
CA GLU A 143 -14.92 5.57 11.17
C GLU A 143 -13.45 5.99 11.27
N ILE A 144 -12.89 6.41 10.14
CA ILE A 144 -11.51 6.88 10.06
C ILE A 144 -11.50 8.40 10.12
N VAL A 145 -10.58 8.93 10.91
CA VAL A 145 -10.38 10.36 11.09
C VAL A 145 -9.05 10.74 10.46
N ASP A 146 -9.11 11.66 9.50
CA ASP A 146 -7.93 12.22 8.87
C ASP A 146 -7.35 13.34 9.75
N ARG A 147 -6.06 13.23 10.06
CA ARG A 147 -5.35 14.18 10.91
C ARG A 147 -5.38 15.60 10.34
N ASP A 148 -5.11 15.76 9.05
CA ASP A 148 -5.02 17.08 8.44
C ASP A 148 -6.39 17.76 8.42
N ALA A 149 -7.46 16.98 8.28
CA ALA A 149 -8.83 17.46 8.43
C ALA A 149 -9.12 17.95 9.86
N ILE A 150 -8.84 17.15 10.89
CA ILE A 150 -9.12 17.55 12.29
C ILE A 150 -8.27 18.74 12.73
N MET A 151 -7.00 18.80 12.32
CA MET A 151 -6.15 19.96 12.61
C MET A 151 -6.73 21.25 12.02
N ARG A 152 -7.30 21.18 10.81
CA ARG A 152 -7.96 22.33 10.18
C ARG A 152 -9.26 22.72 10.89
N LEU A 153 -10.05 21.74 11.33
CA LEU A 153 -11.28 21.99 12.08
C LEU A 153 -10.99 22.63 13.43
N THR A 154 -10.04 22.09 14.19
CA THR A 154 -9.60 22.64 15.47
C THR A 154 -9.02 24.04 15.30
N HIS A 155 -8.19 24.28 14.28
CA HIS A 155 -7.65 25.61 14.01
C HIS A 155 -8.75 26.63 13.69
N ARG A 156 -9.78 26.23 12.93
CA ARG A 156 -10.94 27.09 12.66
C ARG A 156 -11.71 27.40 13.93
N GLN A 157 -12.01 26.40 14.76
CA GLN A 157 -12.76 26.56 16.01
C GLN A 157 -12.00 27.45 17.01
N ALA A 158 -10.68 27.31 17.11
CA ALA A 158 -9.84 28.19 17.92
C ALA A 158 -9.89 29.65 17.44
N GLY A 159 -9.91 29.87 16.12
CA GLY A 159 -10.04 31.22 15.54
C GLY A 159 -11.42 31.87 15.75
N GLU A 160 -12.50 31.07 15.75
CA GLU A 160 -13.85 31.56 16.03
C GLU A 160 -14.06 31.86 17.53
N ALA A 161 -13.40 31.12 18.44
CA ALA A 161 -13.50 31.33 19.88
C ALA A 161 -12.63 32.49 20.42
N ALA A 162 -11.65 32.96 19.63
CA ALA A 162 -10.66 33.92 20.07
C ALA A 162 -10.82 35.31 19.41
N GLU A 163 -11.40 36.28 20.13
CA GLU A 163 -11.34 37.72 19.78
C GLU A 163 -9.93 38.34 20.03
N GLY A 164 -8.87 37.55 19.88
CA GLY A 164 -7.50 37.96 20.19
C GLY A 164 -6.53 36.80 20.06
N VAL A 165 -5.40 37.04 19.40
CA VAL A 165 -4.38 36.07 18.97
C VAL A 165 -4.07 35.00 20.03
N VAL A 166 -4.75 33.85 19.94
CA VAL A 166 -4.32 32.64 20.66
C VAL A 166 -3.24 31.97 19.81
N VAL A 167 -2.00 32.07 20.27
CA VAL A 167 -0.91 31.22 19.77
C VAL A 167 -0.90 29.98 20.64
N SER A 168 -1.73 29.00 20.31
CA SER A 168 -1.63 27.67 20.90
C SER A 168 -0.44 26.92 20.31
N ASP A 169 0.23 26.12 21.13
CA ASP A 169 1.32 25.27 20.67
C ASP A 169 0.78 24.21 19.70
N TYR A 170 1.56 23.84 18.69
CA TYR A 170 1.12 22.89 17.67
C TYR A 170 0.76 21.53 18.29
N GLN A 171 1.53 21.08 19.28
CA GLN A 171 1.31 19.79 19.95
C GLN A 171 0.07 19.81 20.85
N GLU A 172 -0.20 20.95 21.50
CA GLU A 172 -1.43 21.16 22.26
C GLU A 172 -2.64 21.09 21.35
N VAL A 173 -2.61 21.82 20.23
CA VAL A 173 -3.68 21.79 19.21
C VAL A 173 -3.87 20.40 18.61
N GLU A 174 -2.79 19.66 18.39
CA GLU A 174 -2.85 18.28 17.90
C GLU A 174 -3.49 17.33 18.91
N MET A 175 -3.13 17.44 20.19
CA MET A 175 -3.76 16.64 21.23
C MET A 175 -5.23 16.98 21.40
N ASP A 176 -5.59 18.27 21.42
CA ASP A 176 -6.98 18.72 21.51
C ASP A 176 -7.82 18.20 20.33
N ALA A 177 -7.26 18.27 19.11
CA ALA A 177 -7.90 17.70 17.93
C ALA A 177 -8.10 16.18 18.07
N LEU A 178 -7.12 15.45 18.61
CA LEU A 178 -7.28 14.01 18.82
C LEU A 178 -8.34 13.69 19.87
N ILE A 179 -8.38 14.42 20.99
CA ILE A 179 -9.35 14.21 22.08
C ILE A 179 -10.79 14.39 21.57
N ASP A 180 -11.03 15.42 20.76
CA ASP A 180 -12.38 15.74 20.30
C ASP A 180 -12.87 14.80 19.19
N TYR A 181 -11.96 14.40 18.30
CA TYR A 181 -12.33 13.74 17.06
C TYR A 181 -12.05 12.24 17.02
N ALA A 182 -11.20 11.68 17.89
CA ALA A 182 -10.81 10.26 17.83
C ALA A 182 -10.78 9.59 19.21
N ASP A 183 -11.08 8.30 19.23
CA ASP A 183 -10.99 7.44 20.41
C ASP A 183 -9.66 6.67 20.41
N TYR A 184 -9.21 6.25 19.23
CA TYR A 184 -7.93 5.58 19.02
C TYR A 184 -7.03 6.33 18.05
N LEU A 185 -5.73 6.19 18.24
CA LEU A 185 -4.68 6.67 17.36
C LEU A 185 -3.89 5.49 16.79
N ALA A 186 -3.91 5.33 15.48
CA ALA A 186 -3.10 4.37 14.74
C ALA A 186 -1.93 5.09 14.05
N GLU A 187 -0.72 4.89 14.56
CA GLU A 187 0.51 5.34 13.92
C GLU A 187 0.98 4.27 12.94
N VAL A 188 1.07 4.62 11.66
CA VAL A 188 1.51 3.72 10.60
C VAL A 188 2.81 4.25 10.02
N LEU A 189 3.92 3.64 10.37
CA LEU A 189 5.27 4.13 10.10
C LEU A 189 5.93 3.33 8.99
N TYR A 190 6.45 4.00 7.96
CA TYR A 190 7.32 3.35 6.98
C TYR A 190 8.69 3.06 7.62
N ALA A 191 9.14 1.82 7.49
CA ALA A 191 10.34 1.30 8.12
C ALA A 191 11.02 0.22 7.24
N PRO A 192 11.50 0.57 6.05
CA PRO A 192 12.16 -0.39 5.17
C PRO A 192 13.48 -0.86 5.81
N ALA A 193 13.77 -2.16 5.70
CA ALA A 193 15.07 -2.70 6.10
C ALA A 193 16.20 -2.26 5.15
N ASP A 194 15.87 -2.12 3.86
CA ASP A 194 16.71 -1.52 2.81
C ASP A 194 15.83 -0.52 2.03
N PRO A 195 16.10 0.80 2.08
CA PRO A 195 15.28 1.81 1.39
C PRO A 195 15.34 1.74 -0.14
N VAL A 196 16.35 1.10 -0.71
CA VAL A 196 16.59 1.09 -2.17
C VAL A 196 16.02 -0.17 -2.80
N ASN A 197 16.26 -1.35 -2.20
CA ASN A 197 15.87 -2.64 -2.76
C ASN A 197 15.08 -3.53 -1.79
N GLY A 198 14.77 -3.05 -0.59
CA GLY A 198 14.08 -3.81 0.43
C GLY A 198 12.57 -3.86 0.24
N PRO A 199 11.90 -4.88 0.79
CA PRO A 199 10.44 -4.92 0.79
C PRO A 199 9.88 -3.75 1.60
N ILE A 200 8.78 -3.18 1.10
CA ILE A 200 8.02 -2.18 1.84
C ILE A 200 7.57 -2.82 3.15
N THR A 201 8.02 -2.23 4.25
CA THR A 201 7.70 -2.68 5.60
C THR A 201 7.14 -1.48 6.34
N VAL A 202 6.01 -1.69 7.02
CA VAL A 202 5.42 -0.67 7.89
C VAL A 202 5.32 -1.20 9.31
N MET A 203 5.38 -0.30 10.28
CA MET A 203 5.16 -0.59 11.70
C MET A 203 3.88 0.11 12.13
N ILE A 204 3.03 -0.62 12.84
CA ILE A 204 1.74 -0.13 13.30
C ILE A 204 1.77 -0.11 14.83
N SER A 205 1.41 1.02 15.42
CA SER A 205 1.08 1.14 16.84
C SER A 205 -0.31 1.73 16.99
N ILE A 206 -1.15 1.08 17.79
CA ILE A 206 -2.52 1.52 18.09
C ILE A 206 -2.58 1.88 19.56
N LYS A 207 -3.03 3.09 19.85
CA LYS A 207 -3.12 3.67 21.19
C LYS A 207 -4.54 4.16 21.46
N GLU A 208 -5.03 4.04 22.67
CA GLU A 208 -6.25 4.72 23.11
C GLU A 208 -5.89 6.15 23.54
N ILE A 209 -6.58 7.15 22.99
CA ILE A 209 -6.27 8.57 23.22
C ILE A 209 -6.63 8.97 24.66
N ARG A 210 -7.76 8.48 25.17
CA ARG A 210 -8.29 8.87 26.49
C ARG A 210 -7.41 8.42 27.65
N THR A 211 -6.78 7.25 27.53
CA THR A 211 -6.01 6.62 28.62
C THR A 211 -4.50 6.61 28.34
N GLY A 212 -4.10 6.82 27.10
CA GLY A 212 -2.72 6.63 26.65
C GLY A 212 -2.30 5.16 26.56
N GLN A 213 -3.22 4.21 26.68
CA GLN A 213 -2.93 2.79 26.66
C GLN A 213 -2.45 2.33 25.28
N LEU A 214 -1.35 1.56 25.24
CA LEU A 214 -0.93 0.85 24.04
C LEU A 214 -1.82 -0.39 23.85
N ILE A 215 -2.65 -0.37 22.82
CA ILE A 215 -3.59 -1.45 22.50
C ILE A 215 -2.86 -2.57 21.74
N SER A 216 -2.12 -2.19 20.70
CA SER A 216 -1.39 -3.15 19.88
C SER A 216 -0.18 -2.50 19.22
N MET A 217 0.84 -3.31 18.97
CA MET A 217 2.01 -2.90 18.20
C MET A 217 2.51 -4.09 17.39
N PHE A 218 2.57 -3.93 16.07
CA PHE A 218 3.02 -4.98 15.17
C PHE A 218 3.75 -4.43 13.95
N ARG A 219 4.64 -5.26 13.40
CA ARG A 219 5.23 -5.01 12.08
C ARG A 219 4.33 -5.63 11.03
N SER A 220 4.12 -4.92 9.91
CA SER A 220 3.40 -5.46 8.78
C SER A 220 4.02 -6.77 8.35
N ARG A 221 3.18 -7.78 8.33
CA ARG A 221 3.45 -8.99 7.57
C ARG A 221 2.68 -8.76 6.29
N VAL A 222 3.33 -8.85 5.13
CA VAL A 222 2.55 -9.27 3.96
C VAL A 222 2.03 -10.63 4.43
N SER A 223 0.72 -10.75 4.70
CA SER A 223 0.14 -12.06 5.02
C SER A 223 0.74 -12.99 4.01
N VAL A 224 1.54 -13.96 4.47
CA VAL A 224 2.28 -14.87 3.59
C VAL A 224 1.19 -15.72 2.99
N LEU A 225 0.59 -15.18 1.95
CA LEU A 225 -0.25 -15.91 1.06
C LEU A 225 0.63 -16.97 0.41
N PRO A 226 0.05 -18.11 0.03
CA PRO A 226 0.63 -18.86 -1.08
C PRO A 226 0.90 -17.84 -2.19
N ALA A 227 2.12 -17.87 -2.75
CA ALA A 227 2.39 -17.10 -3.97
C ALA A 227 1.20 -17.31 -4.93
N PRO A 228 0.73 -16.27 -5.64
CA PRO A 228 -0.37 -16.42 -6.60
C PRO A 228 -0.07 -17.66 -7.42
N ALA A 229 -1.02 -18.61 -7.49
CA ALA A 229 -0.77 -19.89 -8.13
C ALA A 229 -0.19 -19.61 -9.52
N THR A 230 1.06 -19.95 -9.78
CA THR A 230 1.65 -19.68 -11.08
C THR A 230 1.23 -20.80 -12.03
N GLN A 231 0.65 -20.45 -13.18
CA GLN A 231 0.50 -21.42 -14.25
C GLN A 231 1.54 -21.16 -15.33
N THR A 232 2.06 -22.25 -15.90
CA THR A 232 2.95 -22.15 -17.05
C THR A 232 2.11 -21.87 -18.29
N GLU A 233 2.23 -20.66 -18.83
CA GLU A 233 1.65 -20.30 -20.13
C GLU A 233 2.73 -20.24 -21.21
N TRP A 234 2.32 -20.51 -22.44
CA TRP A 234 3.16 -20.29 -23.62
C TRP A 234 2.91 -18.89 -24.16
N ILE A 235 3.86 -17.97 -23.98
CA ILE A 235 3.75 -16.60 -24.47
C ILE A 235 4.47 -16.48 -25.81
N ALA A 236 3.80 -15.91 -26.80
CA ALA A 236 4.39 -15.61 -28.09
C ALA A 236 5.32 -14.40 -27.96
N THR A 237 6.59 -14.59 -28.30
CA THR A 237 7.62 -13.55 -28.37
C THR A 237 8.08 -13.37 -29.82
N ASN A 238 8.83 -12.29 -30.08
CA ASN A 238 9.41 -12.02 -31.40
C ASN A 238 10.39 -13.12 -31.88
N THR A 239 10.76 -14.05 -31.00
CA THR A 239 11.67 -15.18 -31.27
C THR A 239 10.98 -16.56 -31.17
N GLY A 240 9.65 -16.60 -31.04
CA GLY A 240 8.86 -17.83 -30.91
C GLY A 240 8.12 -17.94 -29.57
N TYR A 241 7.70 -19.15 -29.20
CA TYR A 241 6.94 -19.38 -27.97
C TYR A 241 7.87 -19.71 -26.81
N VAL A 242 7.72 -19.00 -25.69
CA VAL A 242 8.47 -19.25 -24.46
C VAL A 242 7.51 -19.66 -23.36
N ARG A 243 7.85 -20.71 -22.59
CA ARG A 243 7.14 -21.05 -21.36
C ARG A 243 7.48 -20.01 -20.32
N GLN A 244 6.47 -19.29 -19.85
CA GLN A 244 6.60 -18.33 -18.77
C GLN A 244 5.66 -18.72 -17.63
N GLU A 245 6.16 -18.65 -16.41
CA GLU A 245 5.30 -18.71 -15.22
C GLU A 245 4.54 -17.39 -15.14
N VAL A 246 3.23 -17.47 -15.36
CA VAL A 246 2.32 -16.33 -15.24
C VAL A 246 1.55 -16.51 -13.94
N PRO A 247 1.46 -15.48 -13.09
CA PRO A 247 0.56 -15.51 -11.94
C PRO A 247 -0.86 -15.78 -12.44
N VAL A 248 -1.50 -16.85 -11.95
CA VAL A 248 -2.94 -17.01 -12.14
C VAL A 248 -3.59 -15.92 -11.32
N GLU A 249 -4.31 -15.04 -12.00
CA GLU A 249 -5.13 -14.03 -11.38
C GLU A 249 -6.29 -14.75 -10.68
N ASP A 250 -6.14 -14.98 -9.37
CA ASP A 250 -7.21 -15.50 -8.56
C ASP A 250 -8.24 -14.39 -8.30
N VAL A 251 -9.15 -14.23 -9.26
CA VAL A 251 -10.30 -13.31 -9.18
C VAL A 251 -11.24 -13.62 -8.01
N THR A 252 -11.09 -14.76 -7.32
CA THR A 252 -11.84 -15.08 -6.11
C THR A 252 -11.11 -14.71 -4.82
N ALA A 253 -9.84 -14.31 -4.91
CA ALA A 253 -9.11 -13.78 -3.76
C ALA A 253 -9.82 -12.51 -3.26
N PRO A 254 -10.04 -12.34 -1.94
CA PRO A 254 -10.76 -11.17 -1.44
C PRO A 254 -10.12 -9.83 -1.81
N ALA A 255 -8.80 -9.77 -1.95
CA ALA A 255 -8.12 -8.59 -2.48
C ALA A 255 -8.49 -8.31 -3.94
N ALA A 256 -8.57 -9.35 -4.79
CA ALA A 256 -9.01 -9.21 -6.17
C ALA A 256 -10.50 -8.84 -6.28
N MET A 257 -11.36 -9.32 -5.37
CA MET A 257 -12.75 -8.87 -5.25
C MET A 257 -12.85 -7.38 -4.86
N ASP A 258 -11.92 -6.91 -4.03
CA ASP A 258 -11.76 -5.49 -3.69
C ASP A 258 -11.09 -4.71 -4.86
N GLY A 259 -10.72 -5.36 -5.96
CA GLY A 259 -10.06 -4.76 -7.14
C GLY A 259 -8.59 -4.42 -6.92
N ILE A 260 -7.93 -5.10 -5.99
CA ILE A 260 -6.56 -4.82 -5.54
C ILE A 260 -5.63 -5.91 -6.06
N ALA A 261 -4.63 -5.51 -6.85
CA ALA A 261 -3.65 -6.42 -7.42
C ALA A 261 -2.63 -6.89 -6.37
N VAL A 262 -2.39 -8.21 -6.29
CA VAL A 262 -1.44 -8.81 -5.34
C VAL A 262 -0.02 -8.33 -5.62
N GLY A 263 0.76 -8.10 -4.55
CA GLY A 263 2.16 -7.66 -4.65
C GLY A 263 2.35 -6.16 -4.85
N THR A 264 1.27 -5.39 -4.87
CA THR A 264 1.31 -3.92 -4.92
C THR A 264 1.41 -3.30 -3.51
N PRO A 265 1.83 -2.04 -3.38
CA PRO A 265 1.70 -1.28 -2.14
C PRO A 265 0.25 -1.22 -1.63
N GLU A 266 -0.73 -1.16 -2.54
CA GLU A 266 -2.15 -1.22 -2.19
C GLU A 266 -2.55 -2.54 -1.53
N TYR A 267 -2.04 -3.66 -2.04
CA TYR A 267 -2.23 -4.96 -1.42
C TYR A 267 -1.61 -5.03 -0.02
N LEU A 268 -0.44 -4.41 0.18
CA LEU A 268 0.14 -4.28 1.52
C LEU A 268 -0.78 -3.48 2.45
N GLY A 269 -1.31 -2.33 2.00
CA GLY A 269 -2.27 -1.52 2.74
C GLY A 269 -3.50 -2.31 3.18
N TRP A 270 -4.11 -3.04 2.24
CA TRP A 270 -5.23 -3.95 2.50
C TRP A 270 -4.87 -5.02 3.54
N SER A 271 -3.69 -5.64 3.43
CA SER A 271 -3.26 -6.68 4.38
C SER A 271 -3.03 -6.13 5.79
N VAL A 272 -2.55 -4.89 5.90
CA VAL A 272 -2.35 -4.18 7.17
C VAL A 272 -3.68 -3.77 7.78
N ALA A 273 -4.68 -3.42 6.96
CA ALA A 273 -6.04 -3.18 7.45
C ALA A 273 -6.61 -4.43 8.15
N LEU A 274 -6.47 -5.61 7.53
CA LEU A 274 -6.94 -6.86 8.13
C LEU A 274 -6.21 -7.20 9.44
N GLN A 275 -4.89 -7.00 9.51
CA GLN A 275 -4.13 -7.17 10.75
C GLN A 275 -4.57 -6.18 11.83
N THR A 276 -4.85 -4.94 11.45
CA THR A 276 -5.40 -3.92 12.35
C THR A 276 -6.76 -4.35 12.91
N MET A 277 -7.64 -4.86 12.05
CA MET A 277 -8.95 -5.38 12.44
C MET A 277 -8.82 -6.55 13.41
N GLU A 278 -7.94 -7.51 13.11
CA GLU A 278 -7.69 -8.67 13.97
C GLU A 278 -7.14 -8.23 15.34
N ALA A 279 -6.18 -7.30 15.37
CA ALA A 279 -5.60 -6.78 16.61
C ALA A 279 -6.66 -6.08 17.49
N LEU A 280 -7.48 -5.22 16.89
CA LEU A 280 -8.56 -4.52 17.60
C LEU A 280 -9.65 -5.48 18.07
N SER A 281 -10.04 -6.44 17.24
CA SER A 281 -11.00 -7.48 17.61
C SER A 281 -10.51 -8.29 18.81
N GLY A 282 -9.22 -8.66 18.81
CA GLY A 282 -8.60 -9.36 19.94
C GLY A 282 -8.71 -8.56 21.23
N TYR A 283 -8.47 -7.26 21.17
CA TYR A 283 -8.59 -6.35 22.32
C TYR A 283 -10.04 -6.19 22.81
N TRP A 284 -11.01 -5.95 21.92
CA TRP A 284 -12.41 -5.80 22.34
C TRP A 284 -13.06 -7.09 22.83
N SER A 285 -12.51 -8.23 22.46
CA SER A 285 -13.00 -9.54 22.90
C SER A 285 -12.46 -10.00 24.27
N SER A 286 -11.43 -9.33 24.81
CA SER A 286 -10.77 -9.69 26.07
C SER A 286 -11.43 -9.06 27.28
#